data_AF-A0A929EHA9-F1
#
_entry.id   AF-A0A929EHA9-F1
#
_cell.length_a   1.000
_cell.length_b   1.000
_cell.length_c   1.000
_cell.angle_alpha   90.00
_cell.angle_beta   90.00
_cell.angle_gamma   90.00
#
_symmetry.space_group_name_H-M   'P 1'
#
loop_
_entity.id
_entity.type
_entity.pdbx_description
1 polymer ?
#
loop_
_entity_poly.entity_id
_entity_poly.type
_entity_poly.pdbx_seq_one_letter_code
_entity_poly.pdbx_strand_id
1 'polypeptide(L)'
;MAEAYFTYLAPALMLAALFIVVVRRGRWWVRVPVFYRATATVAVALCSVMPFCSGLSAASLLLSISPSFSIGTVAVMLLFIVRNITKDRSNGTRAQGRVLDRATLGLFCLWNVIVGTALYSGTLGLLPHDLYFVGYTFSWVFILTAALTLVAIVTGSRLKWVFLAYVVAWNHALLPSPNFFDYIIDPVLFFISIGVLVSYARYSMKGCEKVAEGADLL
;
A
#
# COMPACT_ATOMS: atom_id res chain seq x y z
N MET A 1 19.39 -0.93 -15.36
CA MET A 1 18.42 0.04 -15.93
C MET A 1 17.02 -0.11 -15.36
N ALA A 2 16.46 -1.34 -15.23
CA ALA A 2 15.11 -1.54 -14.68
C ALA A 2 14.93 -1.04 -13.23
N GLU A 3 15.93 -1.27 -12.37
CA GLU A 3 15.98 -0.81 -10.98
C GLU A 3 15.70 0.69 -10.85
N ALA A 4 16.37 1.51 -11.67
CA ALA A 4 16.25 2.97 -11.61
C ALA A 4 14.79 3.42 -11.82
N TYR A 5 14.06 2.82 -12.77
CA TYR A 5 12.67 3.18 -13.03
C TYR A 5 11.74 2.75 -11.91
N PHE A 6 11.98 1.57 -11.32
CA PHE A 6 11.14 1.04 -10.26
C PHE A 6 11.25 1.88 -8.98
N THR A 7 12.44 2.41 -8.68
CA THR A 7 12.65 3.33 -7.56
C THR A 7 11.77 4.59 -7.65
N TYR A 8 11.52 5.12 -8.86
CA TYR A 8 10.64 6.28 -9.05
C TYR A 8 9.14 5.96 -9.05
N LEU A 9 8.75 4.69 -9.21
CA LEU A 9 7.36 4.28 -9.30
C LEU A 9 6.58 4.61 -8.02
N ALA A 10 7.12 4.24 -6.85
CA ALA A 10 6.45 4.49 -5.58
C ALA A 10 6.25 5.98 -5.27
N PRO A 11 7.29 6.85 -5.36
CA PRO A 11 7.13 8.30 -5.23
C PRO A 11 6.06 8.88 -6.18
N ALA A 12 6.06 8.46 -7.44
CA ALA A 12 5.10 8.93 -8.43
C ALA A 12 3.66 8.57 -8.04
N LEU A 13 3.45 7.32 -7.58
CA LEU A 13 2.16 6.87 -7.07
C LEU A 13 1.74 7.59 -5.79
N MET A 14 2.68 7.89 -4.88
CA MET A 14 2.37 8.67 -3.67
C MET A 14 1.90 10.08 -4.01
N LEU A 15 2.54 10.75 -4.96
CA LEU A 15 2.13 12.10 -5.42
C LEU A 15 0.80 12.06 -6.16
N ALA A 16 0.56 11.04 -6.99
CA ALA A 16 -0.73 10.80 -7.61
C ALA A 16 -1.84 10.54 -6.57
N ALA A 17 -1.56 9.76 -5.53
CA ALA A 17 -2.48 9.51 -4.43
C ALA A 17 -2.76 10.81 -3.64
N LEU A 18 -1.74 11.61 -3.35
CA LEU A 18 -1.87 12.92 -2.69
C LEU A 18 -2.72 13.88 -3.53
N PHE A 19 -2.49 13.95 -4.83
CA PHE A 19 -3.33 14.72 -5.75
C PHE A 19 -4.81 14.31 -5.64
N ILE A 20 -5.11 13.01 -5.63
CA ILE A 20 -6.47 12.51 -5.41
C ILE A 20 -7.01 12.90 -4.01
N VAL A 21 -6.17 12.93 -2.96
CA VAL A 21 -6.56 13.47 -1.63
C VAL A 21 -6.98 14.93 -1.70
N VAL A 22 -6.20 15.76 -2.39
CA VAL A 22 -6.45 17.19 -2.48
C VAL A 22 -7.70 17.45 -3.33
N VAL A 23 -7.75 16.90 -4.53
CA VAL A 23 -8.80 17.23 -5.51
C VAL A 23 -10.16 16.65 -5.12
N ARG A 24 -10.23 15.52 -4.41
CA ARG A 24 -11.51 14.97 -3.93
C ARG A 24 -12.25 15.89 -2.94
N ARG A 25 -11.55 16.85 -2.31
CA ARG A 25 -12.19 17.85 -1.45
C ARG A 25 -13.12 18.75 -2.27
N GLY A 26 -12.83 18.93 -3.56
CA GLY A 26 -13.71 19.58 -4.51
C GLY A 26 -14.87 18.67 -4.92
N ARG A 27 -16.11 19.14 -4.70
CA ARG A 27 -17.33 18.42 -5.12
C ARG A 27 -17.39 18.16 -6.63
N TRP A 28 -16.67 18.95 -7.44
CA TRP A 28 -16.61 18.84 -8.90
C TRP A 28 -15.86 17.58 -9.36
N TRP A 29 -14.84 17.13 -8.62
CA TRP A 29 -14.00 15.98 -9.00
C TRP A 29 -14.80 14.69 -9.19
N VAL A 30 -15.82 14.48 -8.35
CA VAL A 30 -16.67 13.29 -8.41
C VAL A 30 -17.56 13.28 -9.66
N ARG A 31 -17.80 14.44 -10.29
CA ARG A 31 -18.59 14.57 -11.53
C ARG A 31 -17.74 14.39 -12.79
N VAL A 32 -16.42 14.38 -12.66
CA VAL A 32 -15.52 14.22 -13.79
C VAL A 32 -15.56 12.74 -14.26
N PRO A 33 -15.74 12.48 -15.56
CA PRO A 33 -15.73 11.11 -16.09
C PRO A 33 -14.46 10.34 -15.70
N VAL A 34 -14.57 9.02 -15.54
CA VAL A 34 -13.47 8.15 -15.10
C VAL A 34 -12.22 8.32 -15.99
N PHE A 35 -12.42 8.45 -17.30
CA PHE A 35 -11.33 8.66 -18.27
C PHE A 35 -10.47 9.89 -17.92
N TYR A 36 -11.09 11.06 -17.70
CA TYR A 36 -10.36 12.29 -17.36
C TYR A 36 -9.70 12.23 -15.97
N ARG A 37 -10.33 11.53 -15.01
CA ARG A 37 -9.70 11.28 -13.70
C ARG A 37 -8.45 10.42 -13.84
N ALA A 38 -8.51 9.39 -14.67
CA ALA A 38 -7.38 8.50 -14.94
C ALA A 38 -6.25 9.24 -15.67
N THR A 39 -6.55 9.97 -16.74
CA THR A 39 -5.54 10.73 -17.49
C THR A 39 -4.88 11.80 -16.62
N ALA A 40 -5.65 12.54 -15.81
CA ALA A 40 -5.07 13.52 -14.88
C ALA A 40 -4.15 12.85 -13.85
N THR A 41 -4.55 11.69 -13.30
CA THR A 41 -3.72 10.95 -12.32
C THR A 41 -2.43 10.45 -12.95
N VAL A 42 -2.49 9.89 -14.17
CA VAL A 42 -1.29 9.46 -14.92
C VAL A 42 -0.40 10.64 -15.27
N ALA A 43 -0.98 11.77 -15.70
CA ALA A 43 -0.23 12.98 -16.00
C ALA A 43 0.54 13.48 -14.76
N VAL A 44 -0.09 13.51 -13.58
CA VAL A 44 0.58 13.87 -12.33
C VAL A 44 1.72 12.90 -12.01
N ALA A 45 1.51 11.59 -12.17
CA ALA A 45 2.56 10.60 -11.95
C ALA A 45 3.75 10.82 -12.91
N LEU A 46 3.49 11.07 -14.20
CA LEU A 46 4.55 11.33 -15.19
C LEU A 46 5.28 12.65 -14.90
N CYS A 47 4.55 13.73 -14.65
CA CYS A 47 5.13 15.02 -14.30
C CYS A 47 5.96 14.96 -13.01
N SER A 48 5.67 14.05 -12.09
CA SER A 48 6.44 13.90 -10.86
C SER A 48 7.86 13.37 -11.08
N VAL A 49 8.08 12.62 -12.16
CA VAL A 49 9.39 12.05 -12.52
C VAL A 49 10.20 13.01 -13.40
N MET A 50 9.52 13.92 -14.11
CA MET A 50 10.18 14.92 -14.95
C MET A 50 11.02 15.89 -14.09
N PRO A 51 12.28 16.17 -14.46
CA PRO A 51 13.10 17.15 -13.77
C PRO A 51 12.55 18.56 -14.01
N PHE A 52 12.53 19.38 -12.95
CA PHE A 52 12.28 20.82 -13.07
C PHE A 52 13.53 21.54 -13.61
N CYS A 53 13.46 22.85 -13.83
CA CYS A 53 14.57 23.67 -14.34
C CYS A 53 15.87 23.56 -13.53
N SER A 54 15.80 23.11 -12.28
CA SER A 54 16.95 22.86 -11.39
C SER A 54 17.53 21.44 -11.48
N GLY A 55 16.97 20.55 -12.31
CA GLY A 55 17.38 19.15 -12.44
C GLY A 55 16.79 18.19 -11.40
N LEU A 56 16.14 18.69 -10.35
CA LEU A 56 15.43 17.89 -9.34
C LEU A 56 14.00 17.61 -9.80
N SER A 57 13.50 16.39 -9.58
CA SER A 57 12.09 16.03 -9.78
C SER A 57 11.36 15.93 -8.44
N ALA A 58 10.02 15.99 -8.45
CA ALA A 58 9.24 15.81 -7.22
C ALA A 58 9.44 14.41 -6.63
N ALA A 59 9.60 13.40 -7.50
CA ALA A 59 9.92 12.04 -7.10
C ALA A 59 11.31 11.95 -6.46
N SER A 60 12.34 12.65 -6.98
CA SER A 60 13.67 12.64 -6.36
C SER A 60 13.68 13.29 -4.97
N LEU A 61 12.84 14.30 -4.74
CA LEU A 61 12.68 14.90 -3.41
C LEU A 61 12.05 13.93 -2.40
N LEU A 62 11.15 13.05 -2.83
CA LEU A 62 10.63 11.99 -1.96
C LEU A 62 11.69 10.92 -1.69
N LEU A 63 12.52 10.61 -2.70
CA LEU A 63 13.61 9.65 -2.55
C LEU A 63 14.72 10.14 -1.60
N SER A 64 14.86 11.45 -1.39
CA SER A 64 15.78 11.96 -0.37
C SER A 64 15.31 11.72 1.06
N ILE A 65 14.02 11.43 1.27
CA ILE A 65 13.47 11.03 2.58
C ILE A 65 13.62 9.54 2.80
N SER A 66 13.33 8.74 1.76
CA SER A 66 13.47 7.29 1.80
C SER A 66 13.98 6.79 0.45
N PRO A 67 15.18 6.16 0.39
CA PRO A 67 15.83 5.80 -0.86
C PRO A 67 15.09 4.71 -1.64
N SER A 68 14.25 3.93 -0.96
CA SER A 68 13.44 2.88 -1.57
C SER A 68 12.15 2.68 -0.79
N PHE A 69 11.05 2.51 -1.51
CA PHE A 69 9.76 2.15 -0.95
C PHE A 69 9.47 0.68 -1.26
N SER A 70 8.76 0.02 -0.35
CA SER A 70 8.41 -1.39 -0.49
C SER A 70 7.41 -1.63 -1.62
N ILE A 71 7.40 -2.86 -2.12
CA ILE A 71 6.38 -3.34 -3.06
C ILE A 71 4.99 -3.27 -2.42
N GLY A 72 4.91 -3.43 -1.10
CA GLY A 72 3.67 -3.30 -0.35
C GLY A 72 3.09 -1.88 -0.41
N THR A 73 3.93 -0.85 -0.27
CA THR A 73 3.51 0.54 -0.48
C THR A 73 3.01 0.77 -1.90
N VAL A 74 3.74 0.29 -2.92
CA VAL A 74 3.30 0.36 -4.32
C VAL A 74 1.91 -0.27 -4.50
N ALA A 75 1.71 -1.49 -3.97
CA ALA A 75 0.44 -2.20 -4.07
C ALA A 75 -0.72 -1.44 -3.41
N VAL A 76 -0.51 -0.90 -2.20
CA VAL A 76 -1.52 -0.12 -1.49
C VAL A 76 -1.84 1.19 -2.20
N MET A 77 -0.84 1.89 -2.73
CA MET A 77 -1.05 3.13 -3.49
C MET A 77 -1.81 2.88 -4.79
N LEU A 78 -1.46 1.82 -5.53
CA LEU A 78 -2.20 1.42 -6.73
C LEU A 78 -3.66 1.09 -6.39
N LEU A 79 -3.88 0.27 -5.36
CA LEU A 79 -5.23 -0.07 -4.89
C LEU A 79 -6.02 1.19 -4.52
N PHE A 80 -5.37 2.11 -3.80
CA PHE A 80 -5.94 3.38 -3.40
C PHE A 80 -6.33 4.23 -4.62
N ILE A 81 -5.44 4.40 -5.59
CA ILE A 81 -5.67 5.17 -6.81
C ILE A 81 -6.81 4.57 -7.63
N VAL A 82 -6.74 3.27 -7.94
CA VAL A 82 -7.75 2.56 -8.74
C VAL A 82 -9.13 2.68 -8.10
N ARG A 83 -9.21 2.49 -6.78
CA ARG A 83 -10.48 2.59 -6.05
C ARG A 83 -11.07 4.00 -6.10
N ASN A 84 -10.26 5.05 -6.10
CA ASN A 84 -10.76 6.43 -6.11
C ASN A 84 -11.11 6.92 -7.52
N ILE A 85 -10.39 6.47 -8.55
CA ILE A 85 -10.70 6.78 -9.94
C ILE A 85 -12.00 6.09 -10.37
N THR A 86 -12.19 4.82 -9.98
CA THR A 86 -13.35 3.99 -10.38
C THR A 86 -14.58 4.18 -9.49
N LYS A 87 -14.48 4.96 -8.40
CA LYS A 87 -15.63 5.30 -7.57
C LYS A 87 -16.54 6.25 -8.35
N ASP A 88 -17.46 5.68 -9.11
CA ASP A 88 -18.56 6.41 -9.73
C ASP A 88 -19.75 6.46 -8.76
N ARG A 89 -20.42 7.61 -8.70
CA ARG A 89 -21.57 7.85 -7.83
C ARG A 89 -22.88 7.43 -8.49
N SER A 90 -22.91 7.28 -9.83
CA SER A 90 -24.17 7.15 -10.57
C SER A 90 -24.74 5.73 -10.65
N ASN A 91 -23.92 4.68 -10.53
CA ASN A 91 -24.39 3.30 -10.64
C ASN A 91 -24.26 2.57 -9.30
N GLY A 92 -25.35 2.51 -8.55
CA GLY A 92 -25.53 1.63 -7.38
C GLY A 92 -25.46 0.13 -7.68
N THR A 93 -25.00 -0.26 -8.87
CA THR A 93 -24.93 -1.62 -9.38
C THR A 93 -23.50 -2.10 -9.45
N ARG A 94 -23.07 -2.78 -8.38
CA ARG A 94 -22.38 -4.10 -8.31
C ARG A 94 -21.17 -4.45 -9.20
N ALA A 95 -20.78 -3.67 -10.20
CA ALA A 95 -19.64 -3.95 -11.07
C ALA A 95 -18.30 -3.46 -10.48
N GLN A 96 -18.30 -2.97 -9.24
CA GLN A 96 -17.08 -2.66 -8.52
C GLN A 96 -16.45 -3.97 -8.07
N GLY A 97 -15.73 -4.63 -8.99
CA GLY A 97 -14.89 -5.78 -8.68
C GLY A 97 -14.02 -5.39 -7.49
N ARG A 98 -14.32 -5.93 -6.31
CA ARG A 98 -13.71 -5.58 -5.03
C ARG A 98 -12.21 -5.86 -5.08
N VAL A 99 -11.41 -4.93 -5.63
CA VAL A 99 -9.99 -5.12 -5.95
C VAL A 99 -9.27 -5.75 -4.75
N LEU A 100 -9.66 -5.35 -3.54
CA LEU A 100 -9.47 -6.11 -2.31
C LEU A 100 -10.73 -5.99 -1.42
N ASP A 101 -11.21 -7.09 -0.84
CA ASP A 101 -12.27 -7.03 0.16
C ASP A 101 -11.74 -6.38 1.46
N ARG A 102 -12.63 -5.80 2.28
CA ARG A 102 -12.22 -5.14 3.54
C ARG A 102 -11.53 -6.12 4.48
N ALA A 103 -12.02 -7.35 4.59
CA ALA A 103 -11.40 -8.36 5.45
C ALA A 103 -9.97 -8.67 4.97
N THR A 104 -9.80 -8.84 3.66
CA THR A 104 -8.51 -9.10 3.02
C THR A 104 -7.52 -7.94 3.21
N LEU A 105 -7.98 -6.70 3.05
CA LEU A 105 -7.15 -5.51 3.31
C LEU A 105 -6.78 -5.42 4.79
N GLY A 106 -7.71 -5.72 5.70
CA GLY A 106 -7.46 -5.76 7.14
C GLY A 106 -6.39 -6.78 7.51
N LEU A 107 -6.47 -8.01 6.98
CA LEU A 107 -5.46 -9.04 7.19
C LEU A 107 -4.08 -8.63 6.66
N PHE A 108 -4.04 -8.00 5.47
CA PHE A 108 -2.80 -7.48 4.92
C PHE A 108 -2.19 -6.37 5.79
N CYS A 109 -2.99 -5.41 6.24
CA CYS A 109 -2.52 -4.37 7.14
C CYS A 109 -2.08 -4.95 8.49
N LEU A 110 -2.80 -5.93 9.03
CA LEU A 110 -2.44 -6.62 10.27
C LEU A 110 -1.09 -7.33 10.14
N TRP A 111 -0.88 -8.08 9.06
CA TRP A 111 0.40 -8.70 8.73
C TRP A 111 1.54 -7.67 8.73
N ASN A 112 1.37 -6.56 8.02
CA ASN A 112 2.40 -5.52 7.96
C ASN A 112 2.64 -4.85 9.32
N VAL A 113 1.61 -4.62 10.14
CA VAL A 113 1.82 -4.08 11.49
C VAL A 113 2.58 -5.07 12.37
N ILE A 114 2.28 -6.37 12.31
CA ILE A 114 2.99 -7.39 13.08
C ILE A 114 4.46 -7.45 12.65
N VAL A 115 4.71 -7.59 11.34
CA VAL A 115 6.08 -7.66 10.79
C VAL A 115 6.85 -6.38 11.08
N GLY A 116 6.26 -5.21 10.84
CA GLY A 116 6.89 -3.92 11.10
C GLY A 116 7.18 -3.69 12.58
N THR A 117 6.26 -4.07 13.47
CA THR A 117 6.50 -3.97 14.93
C THR A 117 7.66 -4.85 15.34
N ALA A 118 7.72 -6.12 14.89
CA ALA A 118 8.83 -7.01 15.19
C ALA A 118 10.17 -6.47 14.67
N LEU A 119 10.21 -6.02 13.40
CA LEU A 119 11.40 -5.45 12.79
C LEU A 119 11.88 -4.19 13.51
N TYR A 120 11.01 -3.19 13.67
CA TYR A 120 11.39 -1.91 14.24
C TYR A 120 11.78 -2.04 15.72
N SER A 121 11.14 -2.96 16.46
CA SER A 121 11.55 -3.26 17.83
C SER A 121 12.95 -3.86 17.89
N GLY A 122 13.29 -4.75 16.95
CA GLY A 122 14.65 -5.26 16.78
C GLY A 122 15.67 -4.16 16.48
N THR A 123 15.38 -3.28 15.52
CA THR A 123 16.28 -2.17 15.15
C THR A 123 16.45 -1.13 16.27
N LEU A 124 15.45 -0.96 17.14
CA LEU A 124 15.53 -0.08 18.30
C LEU A 124 16.27 -0.71 19.50
N GLY A 125 16.73 -1.97 19.37
CA GLY A 125 17.41 -2.69 20.45
C GLY A 125 16.46 -3.16 21.57
N LEU A 126 15.14 -3.16 21.34
CA LEU A 126 14.16 -3.69 22.30
C LEU A 126 14.15 -5.22 22.32
N LEU A 127 14.68 -5.86 21.27
CA LEU A 127 14.86 -7.31 21.18
C LEU A 127 16.36 -7.64 21.22
N PRO A 128 16.74 -8.79 21.80
CA PRO A 128 18.14 -9.23 21.87
C PRO A 128 18.72 -9.64 20.50
N HIS A 129 17.88 -9.76 19.48
CA HIS A 129 18.26 -10.20 18.14
C HIS A 129 17.85 -9.16 17.11
N ASP A 130 18.76 -8.85 16.20
CA ASP A 130 18.48 -8.04 15.02
C ASP A 130 17.72 -8.87 13.98
N LEU A 131 16.40 -8.81 14.04
CA LEU A 131 15.52 -9.48 13.08
C LEU A 131 15.72 -8.95 11.66
N TYR A 132 16.16 -7.71 11.49
CA TYR A 132 16.34 -7.11 10.18
C TYR A 132 17.50 -7.75 9.41
N PHE A 133 18.55 -8.18 10.12
CA PHE A 133 19.68 -8.91 9.54
C PHE A 133 19.26 -10.20 8.83
N VAL A 134 18.21 -10.87 9.31
CA VAL A 134 17.70 -12.13 8.74
C VAL A 134 17.19 -11.95 7.31
N GLY A 135 16.82 -10.74 6.90
CA GLY A 135 16.33 -10.48 5.55
C GLY A 135 17.41 -10.41 4.46
N TYR A 136 18.70 -10.36 4.82
CA TYR A 136 19.80 -10.34 3.84
C TYR A 136 20.13 -11.71 3.24
N THR A 137 19.65 -12.80 3.85
CA THR A 137 19.87 -14.16 3.38
C THR A 137 18.54 -14.86 3.11
N PHE A 138 18.59 -15.98 2.38
CA PHE A 138 17.43 -16.85 2.27
C PHE A 138 17.02 -17.34 3.66
N SER A 139 15.88 -16.87 4.14
CA SER A 139 15.48 -17.03 5.53
C SER A 139 14.07 -17.56 5.70
N TRP A 140 13.72 -17.89 6.94
CA TRP A 140 12.37 -18.36 7.29
C TRP A 140 11.27 -17.35 6.89
N VAL A 141 11.59 -16.06 6.78
CA VAL A 141 10.67 -15.00 6.36
C VAL A 141 10.26 -15.18 4.89
N PHE A 142 11.23 -15.52 4.04
CA PHE A 142 10.98 -15.86 2.65
C PHE A 142 10.09 -17.09 2.56
N ILE A 143 10.41 -18.16 3.31
CA ILE A 143 9.62 -19.39 3.36
C ILE A 143 8.18 -19.10 3.82
N LEU A 144 8.02 -18.30 4.87
CA LEU A 144 6.71 -17.91 5.39
C LEU A 144 5.92 -17.10 4.36
N THR A 145 6.56 -16.15 3.67
CA THR A 145 5.92 -15.35 2.62
C THR A 145 5.52 -16.20 1.41
N ALA A 146 6.36 -17.17 1.02
CA ALA A 146 6.05 -18.13 -0.03
C ALA A 146 4.88 -19.04 0.38
N ALA A 147 4.87 -19.54 1.62
CA ALA A 147 3.76 -20.33 2.16
C ALA A 147 2.44 -19.54 2.18
N LEU A 148 2.48 -18.28 2.64
CA LEU A 148 1.32 -17.38 2.59
C LEU A 148 0.86 -17.12 1.15
N THR A 149 1.79 -17.03 0.20
CA THR A 149 1.46 -16.92 -1.24
C THR A 149 0.70 -18.16 -1.71
N LEU A 150 1.18 -19.36 -1.39
CA LEU A 150 0.52 -20.62 -1.76
C LEU A 150 -0.88 -20.73 -1.14
N VAL A 151 -1.00 -20.43 0.16
CA VAL A 151 -2.31 -20.39 0.84
C VAL A 151 -3.24 -19.39 0.16
N ALA A 152 -2.75 -18.20 -0.19
CA ALA A 152 -3.54 -17.20 -0.91
C ALA A 152 -3.95 -17.66 -2.32
N ILE A 153 -3.10 -18.43 -3.02
CA ILE A 153 -3.44 -19.03 -4.32
C ILE A 153 -4.55 -20.07 -4.15
N VAL A 154 -4.39 -21.01 -3.23
CA VAL A 154 -5.35 -22.11 -2.99
C VAL A 154 -6.70 -21.59 -2.53
N THR A 155 -6.72 -20.59 -1.64
CA THR A 155 -7.95 -19.96 -1.15
C THR A 155 -8.58 -18.97 -2.14
N GLY A 156 -7.95 -18.72 -3.29
CA GLY A 156 -8.41 -17.74 -4.27
C GLY A 156 -8.31 -16.28 -3.78
N SER A 157 -7.57 -16.02 -2.70
CA SER A 157 -7.38 -14.69 -2.14
C SER A 157 -6.67 -13.77 -3.13
N ARG A 158 -7.09 -12.51 -3.19
CA ARG A 158 -6.47 -11.48 -4.04
C ARG A 158 -5.09 -11.04 -3.55
N LEU A 159 -4.74 -11.32 -2.28
CA LEU A 159 -3.39 -11.07 -1.74
C LEU A 159 -2.31 -11.91 -2.41
N LYS A 160 -2.69 -13.00 -3.09
CA LYS A 160 -1.73 -13.81 -3.83
C LYS A 160 -0.88 -12.98 -4.79
N TRP A 161 -1.47 -11.97 -5.41
CA TRP A 161 -0.76 -11.08 -6.32
C TRP A 161 0.25 -10.19 -5.61
N VAL A 162 -0.06 -9.73 -4.39
CA VAL A 162 0.84 -8.90 -3.59
C VAL A 162 2.02 -9.72 -3.09
N PHE A 163 1.75 -10.89 -2.49
CA PHE A 163 2.83 -11.76 -2.00
C PHE A 163 3.68 -12.34 -3.14
N LEU A 164 3.07 -12.71 -4.27
CA LEU A 164 3.80 -13.10 -5.47
C LEU A 164 4.69 -11.95 -5.97
N ALA A 165 4.19 -10.71 -5.96
CA ALA A 165 4.99 -9.55 -6.34
C ALA A 165 6.20 -9.35 -5.41
N TYR A 166 6.09 -9.64 -4.11
CA TYR A 166 7.24 -9.58 -3.19
C TYR A 166 8.34 -10.56 -3.61
N VAL A 167 7.96 -11.82 -3.84
CA VAL A 167 8.90 -12.88 -4.23
C VAL A 167 9.54 -12.58 -5.60
N VAL A 168 8.73 -12.21 -6.59
CA VAL A 168 9.22 -11.88 -7.94
C VAL A 168 10.11 -10.65 -7.90
N ALA A 169 9.72 -9.59 -7.18
CA ALA A 169 10.52 -8.38 -7.12
C ALA A 169 11.88 -8.60 -6.48
N TRP A 170 11.95 -9.39 -5.40
CA TRP A 170 13.21 -9.72 -4.74
C TRP A 170 14.11 -10.61 -5.62
N ASN A 171 13.55 -11.66 -6.24
CA ASN A 171 14.31 -12.53 -7.14
C ASN A 171 14.88 -11.80 -8.37
N HIS A 172 14.21 -10.74 -8.82
CA HIS A 172 14.67 -9.90 -9.94
C HIS A 172 15.42 -8.63 -9.49
N ALA A 173 15.74 -8.50 -8.19
CA ALA A 173 16.42 -7.34 -7.62
C ALA A 173 15.80 -6.00 -8.05
N LEU A 174 14.46 -5.89 -8.04
CA LEU A 174 13.78 -4.67 -8.52
C LEU A 174 14.01 -3.45 -7.63
N LEU A 175 14.41 -3.65 -6.37
CA LEU A 175 14.85 -2.60 -5.47
C LEU A 175 16.36 -2.67 -5.27
N PRO A 176 17.05 -1.53 -5.02
CA PRO A 176 18.49 -1.50 -4.78
C PRO A 176 18.92 -2.32 -3.55
N SER A 177 18.01 -2.53 -2.59
CA SER A 177 18.31 -3.29 -1.39
C SER A 177 18.30 -4.79 -1.66
N PRO A 178 19.28 -5.56 -1.16
CA PRO A 178 19.25 -7.00 -1.17
C PRO A 178 18.36 -7.59 -0.05
N ASN A 179 17.90 -6.77 0.91
CA ASN A 179 17.15 -7.23 2.07
C ASN A 179 15.68 -7.50 1.69
N PHE A 180 15.20 -8.73 1.91
CA PHE A 180 13.83 -9.12 1.59
C PHE A 180 12.77 -8.31 2.35
N PHE A 181 13.07 -7.85 3.57
CA PHE A 181 12.12 -7.04 4.34
C PHE A 181 11.79 -5.72 3.65
N ASP A 182 12.75 -5.11 2.95
CA ASP A 182 12.53 -3.84 2.23
C ASP A 182 11.56 -3.99 1.07
N TYR A 183 11.37 -5.21 0.55
CA TYR A 183 10.36 -5.50 -0.46
C TYR A 183 8.97 -5.64 0.16
N ILE A 184 8.88 -6.15 1.39
CA ILE A 184 7.61 -6.42 2.08
C ILE A 184 7.06 -5.14 2.70
N ILE A 185 7.89 -4.41 3.45
CA ILE A 185 7.47 -3.33 4.34
C ILE A 185 8.47 -2.19 4.38
N ASP A 186 7.95 -0.99 4.56
CA ASP A 186 8.69 0.22 4.82
C ASP A 186 7.93 1.07 5.86
N PRO A 187 8.53 2.16 6.39
CA PRO A 187 7.87 2.98 7.40
C PRO A 187 6.52 3.56 6.94
N VAL A 188 6.40 3.95 5.67
CA VAL A 188 5.15 4.49 5.11
C VAL A 188 4.06 3.42 5.11
N LEU A 189 4.37 2.21 4.64
CA LEU A 189 3.40 1.10 4.66
C LEU A 189 2.94 0.76 6.08
N PHE A 190 3.87 0.75 7.03
CA PHE A 190 3.58 0.48 8.44
C PHE A 190 2.57 1.47 9.00
N PHE A 191 2.81 2.77 8.87
CA PHE A 191 1.89 3.80 9.37
C PHE A 191 0.55 3.81 8.63
N ILE A 192 0.54 3.58 7.32
CA ILE A 192 -0.71 3.42 6.55
C ILE A 192 -1.52 2.24 7.11
N SER A 193 -0.85 1.12 7.38
CA SER A 193 -1.50 -0.09 7.90
C SER A 193 -2.12 0.13 9.28
N ILE A 194 -1.41 0.84 10.18
CA ILE A 194 -1.96 1.27 11.47
C ILE A 194 -3.21 2.13 11.25
N GLY A 195 -3.12 3.16 10.40
CA GLY A 195 -4.25 4.06 10.12
C GLY A 195 -5.48 3.33 9.60
N VAL A 196 -5.30 2.34 8.73
CA VAL A 196 -6.39 1.49 8.22
C VAL A 196 -7.01 0.66 9.35
N LEU A 197 -6.21 -0.03 10.17
CA LEU A 197 -6.72 -0.85 11.26
C LEU A 197 -7.47 -0.01 12.32
N VAL A 198 -6.92 1.15 12.71
CA VAL A 198 -7.58 2.09 13.62
C VAL A 198 -8.92 2.56 13.04
N SER A 199 -8.98 2.83 11.74
CA SER A 199 -10.24 3.21 11.08
C SER A 199 -11.29 2.09 11.17
N TYR A 200 -10.88 0.83 11.00
CA TYR A 200 -11.78 -0.32 11.09
C TYR A 200 -12.30 -0.53 12.52
N ALA A 201 -11.42 -0.43 13.52
CA ALA A 201 -11.81 -0.50 14.92
C ALA A 201 -12.86 0.58 15.27
N ARG A 202 -12.65 1.82 14.84
CA ARG A 202 -13.62 2.92 15.04
C ARG A 202 -14.97 2.67 14.38
N TYR A 203 -14.98 2.10 13.18
CA TYR A 203 -16.24 1.73 12.50
C TYR A 203 -16.98 0.62 13.23
N SER A 204 -16.25 -0.37 13.77
CA SER A 204 -16.86 -1.47 14.54
C SER A 204 -17.54 -0.96 15.81
N MET A 205 -16.87 -0.08 16.57
CA MET A 205 -17.44 0.47 17.82
C MET A 205 -18.73 1.27 17.58
N LYS A 206 -18.76 2.13 16.55
CA LYS A 206 -19.97 2.88 16.18
C LYS A 206 -21.12 2.00 15.72
N GLY A 207 -20.83 0.81 15.17
CA GLY A 207 -21.84 -0.18 14.82
C GLY A 207 -22.50 -0.76 16.05
N CYS A 208 -21.69 -1.14 17.06
CA CYS A 208 -22.19 -1.68 18.33
C CYS A 208 -23.01 -0.67 19.12
N GLU A 209 -22.60 0.60 19.17
CA GLU A 209 -23.32 1.68 19.85
C GLU A 209 -24.74 1.85 19.32
N LYS A 210 -24.91 1.85 17.99
CA LYS A 210 -26.24 1.93 17.35
C LYS A 210 -27.13 0.72 17.60
N VAL A 211 -26.53 -0.47 17.72
CA VAL A 211 -27.28 -1.70 18.04
C VAL A 211 -27.76 -1.66 19.49
N ALA A 212 -26.94 -1.13 20.41
CA ALA A 212 -27.33 -0.92 21.80
C ALA A 212 -28.48 0.10 21.93
N GLU A 213 -28.36 1.27 21.29
CA GLU A 213 -29.43 2.29 21.29
C GLU A 213 -30.75 1.79 20.67
N GLY A 214 -30.67 0.92 19.67
CA GLY A 214 -31.85 0.30 19.05
C GLY A 214 -32.49 -0.81 19.88
N ALA A 215 -31.72 -1.45 20.78
CA ALA A 215 -32.23 -2.49 21.67
C ALA A 215 -32.94 -1.89 22.91
N ASP A 216 -32.55 -0.69 23.35
CA ASP A 216 -33.19 0.02 24.47
C ASP A 216 -34.56 0.64 24.09
N LEU A 217 -34.93 0.61 22.81
CA LEU A 217 -36.20 1.13 22.28
C LEU A 217 -37.26 0.03 22.03
N LEU A 218 -36.97 -1.23 22.39
CA LEU A 218 -37.86 -2.39 22.28
C LEU A 218 -38.26 -2.92 23.66
#